data_AF-A0A3P7G0Q3-F1
#
_entry.id   AF-A0A3P7G0Q3-F1
#
_cell.length_a   1.000
_cell.length_b   1.000
_cell.length_c   1.000
_cell.angle_alpha   90.00
_cell.angle_beta   90.00
_cell.angle_gamma   90.00
#
_symmetry.space_group_name_H-M   'P 1'
#
loop_
_entity.id
_entity.type
_entity.pdbx_description
1 polymer ?
#
loop_
_entity_poly.entity_id
_entity_poly.type
_entity_poly.pdbx_seq_one_letter_code
_entity_poly.pdbx_strand_id
1 'polypeptide(L)'
;MLVSGCESCLLADEEFAPLVFELIIEKLLDSEYSTDTKLEICSFLAKACAFFPCHQLVDYIGQLCAGIRSVLFNFPKGTHDDYIPEPITAAVSSLMKVFEESNIKDKRQQIESICHEFIEKGEMFVLQTELGLTDRLLAFFEILLRSSDLSSSVVFENVFSWLLSLCKGDTASSSANKYEVVNSGLRLLCHWIDIAGDLKQVALLRKHHNSFIEMLDKYDREIAQLARYKLLEVCIKLHVNTNGLLEKCKVFLRKSFDTVCSENKELR
;
A
#
# COMPACT_ATOMS: atom_id res chain seq x y z
N MET A 1 -2.92 -24.66 -24.33
CA MET A 1 -2.74 -26.13 -24.18
C MET A 1 -1.30 -26.50 -23.82
N LEU A 2 -0.28 -26.05 -24.57
CA LEU A 2 1.12 -26.32 -24.23
C LEU A 2 1.51 -25.74 -22.87
N VAL A 3 1.29 -24.43 -22.65
CA VAL A 3 1.60 -23.76 -21.38
C VAL A 3 0.95 -24.47 -20.19
N SER A 4 -0.37 -24.69 -20.23
CA SER A 4 -1.10 -25.40 -19.16
C SER A 4 -0.61 -26.83 -18.92
N GLY A 5 -0.18 -27.53 -19.97
CA GLY A 5 0.41 -28.86 -19.85
C GLY A 5 1.77 -28.81 -19.15
N CYS A 6 2.63 -27.86 -19.54
CA CYS A 6 3.92 -27.63 -18.87
C CYS A 6 3.74 -27.26 -17.40
N GLU A 7 2.81 -26.35 -17.08
CA GLU A 7 2.48 -25.98 -15.69
C GLU A 7 2.05 -27.22 -14.89
N SER A 8 1.22 -28.08 -15.47
CA SER A 8 0.74 -29.30 -14.80
C SER A 8 1.87 -30.29 -14.51
N CYS A 9 2.88 -30.39 -15.38
CA CYS A 9 4.07 -31.19 -15.13
C CYS A 9 4.95 -30.60 -14.02
N LEU A 10 5.16 -29.28 -14.04
CA LEU A 10 5.96 -28.57 -13.04
C LEU A 10 5.32 -28.59 -11.64
N LEU A 11 3.99 -28.63 -11.58
CA LEU A 11 3.20 -28.71 -10.36
C LEU A 11 2.72 -30.14 -10.06
N ALA A 12 3.37 -31.17 -10.60
CA ALA A 12 2.93 -32.56 -10.41
C ALA A 12 3.34 -33.14 -9.05
N ASP A 13 4.44 -32.66 -8.47
CA ASP A 13 5.05 -33.18 -7.25
C ASP A 13 5.69 -32.04 -6.44
N GLU A 14 5.60 -32.10 -5.12
CA GLU A 14 6.19 -31.12 -4.21
C GLU A 14 7.73 -31.06 -4.31
N GLU A 15 8.39 -32.15 -4.72
CA GLU A 15 9.84 -32.19 -4.94
C GLU A 15 10.31 -31.24 -6.05
N PHE A 16 9.40 -30.79 -6.93
CA PHE A 16 9.72 -29.80 -7.96
C PHE A 16 9.73 -28.37 -7.45
N ALA A 17 9.29 -28.09 -6.21
CA ALA A 17 9.16 -26.72 -5.70
C ALA A 17 10.44 -25.88 -5.85
N PRO A 18 11.65 -26.37 -5.48
CA PRO A 18 12.90 -25.63 -5.68
C PRO A 18 13.12 -25.22 -7.14
N LEU A 19 12.97 -26.16 -8.08
CA LEU A 19 13.16 -25.92 -9.51
C LEU A 19 12.12 -24.94 -10.06
N VAL A 20 10.88 -25.03 -9.58
CA VAL A 20 9.81 -24.12 -10.00
C VAL A 20 10.08 -22.70 -9.52
N PHE A 21 10.48 -22.51 -8.27
CA PHE A 21 10.76 -21.18 -7.75
C PHE A 21 12.01 -20.57 -8.36
N GLU A 22 13.08 -21.35 -8.57
CA GLU A 22 14.27 -20.91 -9.31
C GLU A 22 13.91 -20.45 -10.73
N LEU A 23 13.10 -21.23 -11.46
CA LEU A 23 12.62 -20.86 -12.79
C LEU A 23 11.80 -19.57 -12.77
N ILE A 24 10.87 -19.42 -11.83
CA ILE A 24 10.05 -18.21 -11.68
C ILE A 24 10.96 -16.99 -11.42
N ILE A 25 11.91 -17.12 -10.50
CA ILE A 25 12.86 -16.06 -10.16
C ILE A 25 13.68 -15.66 -11.39
N GLU A 26 14.24 -16.63 -12.12
CA GLU A 26 15.00 -16.39 -13.35
C GLU A 26 14.18 -15.55 -14.33
N LYS A 27 12.94 -15.97 -14.64
CA LYS A 27 12.10 -15.27 -15.61
C LYS A 27 11.64 -13.88 -15.15
N LEU A 28 11.41 -13.68 -13.85
CA LEU A 28 11.02 -12.37 -13.31
C LEU A 28 12.18 -11.36 -13.35
N LEU A 29 13.37 -11.80 -12.97
CA LEU A 29 14.54 -10.94 -12.82
C LEU A 29 15.29 -10.68 -14.13
N ASP A 30 15.23 -11.60 -15.08
CA ASP A 30 15.89 -11.44 -16.37
C ASP A 30 15.24 -10.29 -17.18
N SER A 31 16.06 -9.32 -17.57
CA SER A 31 15.66 -8.14 -18.33
C SER A 31 15.30 -8.44 -19.79
N GLU A 32 15.66 -9.62 -20.32
CA GLU A 32 15.38 -10.00 -21.71
C GLU A 32 13.91 -10.39 -21.94
N TYR A 33 13.18 -10.79 -20.89
CA TYR A 33 11.75 -11.12 -21.01
C TYR A 33 10.86 -9.89 -21.08
N SER A 34 9.86 -9.96 -21.96
CA SER A 34 8.83 -8.92 -22.08
C SER A 34 7.98 -8.82 -20.82
N THR A 35 7.33 -7.67 -20.63
CA THR A 35 6.37 -7.46 -19.53
C THR A 35 5.25 -8.51 -19.56
N ASP A 36 4.75 -8.87 -20.75
CA ASP A 36 3.68 -9.87 -20.89
C ASP A 36 4.13 -11.24 -20.39
N THR A 37 5.34 -11.68 -20.75
CA THR A 37 5.91 -12.93 -20.22
C THR A 37 6.06 -12.86 -18.70
N LYS A 38 6.53 -11.73 -18.16
CA LYS A 38 6.64 -11.58 -16.69
C LYS A 38 5.29 -11.62 -15.98
N LEU A 39 4.23 -11.08 -16.60
CA LEU A 39 2.87 -11.20 -16.07
C LEU A 39 2.36 -12.65 -16.11
N GLU A 40 2.63 -13.39 -17.18
CA GLU A 40 2.31 -14.84 -17.23
C GLU A 40 3.02 -15.60 -16.11
N ILE A 41 4.28 -15.26 -15.83
CA ILE A 41 5.06 -15.85 -14.72
C ILE A 41 4.46 -15.46 -13.35
N CYS A 42 3.95 -14.24 -13.17
CA CYS A 42 3.21 -13.88 -11.95
C CYS A 42 1.94 -14.73 -11.80
N SER A 43 1.17 -14.96 -12.88
CA SER A 43 0.02 -15.88 -12.85
C SER A 43 0.44 -17.32 -12.51
N PHE A 44 1.59 -17.78 -13.02
CA PHE A 44 2.10 -19.10 -12.70
C PHE A 44 2.56 -19.20 -11.23
N LEU A 45 3.21 -18.16 -10.69
CA LEU A 45 3.56 -18.08 -9.28
C LEU A 45 2.32 -18.18 -8.38
N ALA A 46 1.22 -17.53 -8.74
CA ALA A 46 -0.03 -17.66 -7.99
C ALA A 46 -0.53 -19.12 -7.90
N LYS A 47 -0.37 -19.91 -8.98
CA LYS A 47 -0.70 -21.35 -9.01
C LYS A 47 0.32 -22.18 -8.21
N ALA A 48 1.61 -21.87 -8.33
CA ALA A 48 2.66 -22.54 -7.58
C ALA A 48 2.46 -22.38 -6.07
N CYS A 49 2.13 -21.17 -5.60
CA CYS A 49 1.77 -20.91 -4.21
C CYS A 49 0.54 -21.73 -3.76
N ALA A 50 -0.47 -21.91 -4.62
CA ALA A 50 -1.63 -22.72 -4.27
C ALA A 50 -1.32 -24.23 -4.16
N PHE A 51 -0.22 -24.69 -4.74
CA PHE A 51 0.18 -26.10 -4.78
C PHE A 51 1.25 -26.44 -3.73
N PHE A 52 2.31 -25.63 -3.64
CA PHE A 52 3.45 -25.92 -2.77
C PHE A 52 3.25 -25.39 -1.34
N PRO A 53 3.65 -26.16 -0.32
CA PRO A 53 3.53 -25.75 1.07
C PRO A 53 4.50 -24.60 1.41
N CYS A 54 4.11 -23.75 2.37
CA CYS A 54 4.86 -22.55 2.76
C CYS A 54 6.36 -22.78 3.07
N HIS A 55 6.74 -23.92 3.63
CA HIS A 55 8.13 -24.21 3.98
C HIS A 55 9.05 -24.30 2.76
N GLN A 56 8.52 -24.64 1.59
CA GLN A 56 9.26 -24.66 0.32
C GLN A 56 9.47 -23.26 -0.27
N LEU A 57 8.70 -22.26 0.19
CA LEU A 57 8.78 -20.87 -0.29
C LEU A 57 9.81 -20.03 0.46
N VAL A 58 10.10 -20.38 1.73
CA VAL A 58 10.85 -19.52 2.67
C VAL A 58 12.18 -19.03 2.09
N ASP A 59 12.94 -19.93 1.48
CA ASP A 59 14.27 -19.63 0.93
C ASP A 59 14.23 -18.75 -0.33
N TYR A 60 13.06 -18.61 -0.95
CA TYR A 60 12.85 -17.89 -2.21
C TYR A 60 12.14 -16.55 -2.04
N ILE A 61 11.55 -16.26 -0.87
CA ILE A 61 10.70 -15.08 -0.63
C ILE A 61 11.37 -13.78 -1.11
N GLY A 62 12.59 -13.49 -0.64
CA GLY A 62 13.26 -12.22 -0.97
C GLY A 62 13.43 -12.02 -2.48
N GLN A 63 13.83 -13.09 -3.19
CA GLN A 63 14.00 -13.05 -4.64
C GLN A 63 12.67 -12.97 -5.39
N LEU A 64 11.64 -13.67 -4.93
CA LEU A 64 10.28 -13.58 -5.48
C LEU A 64 9.72 -12.17 -5.31
N CYS A 65 9.85 -11.57 -4.12
CA CYS A 65 9.45 -10.20 -3.84
C CYS A 65 10.22 -9.21 -4.73
N ALA A 66 11.54 -9.36 -4.85
CA ALA A 66 12.36 -8.53 -5.74
C ALA A 66 11.94 -8.65 -7.22
N GLY A 67 11.61 -9.87 -7.66
CA GLY A 67 11.09 -10.15 -9.00
C GLY A 67 9.77 -9.44 -9.26
N ILE A 68 8.76 -9.64 -8.40
CA ILE A 68 7.46 -8.98 -8.52
C ILE A 68 7.61 -7.45 -8.47
N ARG A 69 8.43 -6.94 -7.55
CA ARG A 69 8.72 -5.50 -7.42
C ARG A 69 9.34 -4.94 -8.70
N SER A 70 10.24 -5.69 -9.34
CA SER A 70 10.82 -5.32 -10.63
C SER A 70 9.76 -5.21 -11.73
N VAL A 71 8.82 -6.17 -11.80
CA VAL A 71 7.70 -6.10 -12.76
C VAL A 71 6.84 -4.87 -12.49
N LEU A 72 6.48 -4.62 -11.23
CA LEU A 72 5.66 -3.49 -10.82
C LEU A 72 6.27 -2.14 -11.19
N PHE A 73 7.57 -1.97 -10.93
CA PHE A 73 8.28 -0.70 -11.16
C PHE A 73 8.51 -0.43 -12.65
N ASN A 74 8.71 -1.48 -13.45
CA ASN A 74 8.93 -1.37 -14.89
C ASN A 74 7.65 -1.51 -15.71
N PHE A 75 6.49 -1.70 -15.07
CA PHE A 75 5.23 -1.84 -15.76
C PHE A 75 4.92 -0.56 -16.55
N PRO A 76 4.58 -0.62 -17.85
CA PRO A 76 4.27 0.55 -18.64
C PRO A 76 3.22 1.43 -17.97
N LYS A 77 3.35 2.76 -18.10
CA LYS A 77 2.32 3.68 -17.62
C LYS A 77 1.03 3.42 -18.41
N GLY A 78 0.00 2.96 -17.71
CA GLY A 78 -1.33 2.78 -18.27
C GLY A 78 -2.11 4.08 -18.32
N THR A 79 -3.41 3.99 -18.52
CA THR A 79 -4.33 5.15 -18.47
C THR A 79 -4.62 5.61 -17.05
N HIS A 80 -4.40 4.75 -16.05
CA HIS A 80 -4.63 5.02 -14.64
C HIS A 80 -3.33 4.80 -13.86
N ASP A 81 -2.93 5.81 -13.09
CA ASP A 81 -1.66 5.82 -12.36
C ASP A 81 -1.64 4.82 -11.18
N ASP A 82 -2.81 4.36 -10.72
CA ASP A 82 -3.01 3.40 -9.63
C ASP A 82 -3.22 1.94 -10.10
N TYR A 83 -3.20 1.69 -11.42
CA TYR A 83 -3.49 0.37 -11.96
C TYR A 83 -2.42 -0.67 -11.60
N ILE A 84 -2.87 -1.80 -11.03
CA ILE A 84 -2.07 -3.01 -10.79
C ILE A 84 -2.62 -4.14 -11.65
N PRO A 85 -1.79 -4.76 -12.51
CA PRO A 85 -2.18 -5.94 -13.28
C PRO A 85 -2.66 -7.08 -12.39
N GLU A 86 -3.78 -7.70 -12.76
CA GLU A 86 -4.36 -8.84 -12.04
C GLU A 86 -3.36 -9.98 -11.77
N PRO A 87 -2.42 -10.34 -12.69
CA PRO A 87 -1.41 -11.34 -12.39
C PRO A 87 -0.50 -10.99 -11.20
N ILE A 88 -0.16 -9.71 -11.02
CA ILE A 88 0.64 -9.25 -9.87
C ILE A 88 -0.19 -9.37 -8.59
N THR A 89 -1.45 -8.91 -8.63
CA THR A 89 -2.40 -9.05 -7.52
C THR A 89 -2.53 -10.51 -7.09
N ALA A 90 -2.80 -11.41 -8.02
CA ALA A 90 -2.96 -12.84 -7.76
C ALA A 90 -1.67 -13.46 -7.18
N ALA A 91 -0.50 -13.12 -7.71
CA ALA A 91 0.77 -13.63 -7.21
C ALA A 91 1.01 -13.24 -5.75
N VAL A 92 0.82 -11.96 -5.42
CA VAL A 92 1.05 -11.43 -4.07
C VAL A 92 0.01 -11.97 -3.10
N SER A 93 -1.27 -11.96 -3.46
CA SER A 93 -2.33 -12.50 -2.61
C SER A 93 -2.14 -14.00 -2.35
N SER A 94 -1.78 -14.79 -3.36
CA SER A 94 -1.47 -16.21 -3.16
C SER A 94 -0.22 -16.42 -2.31
N LEU A 95 0.86 -15.66 -2.53
CA LEU A 95 2.07 -15.72 -1.70
C LEU A 95 1.74 -15.45 -0.23
N MET A 96 1.03 -14.35 0.05
CA MET A 96 0.64 -13.97 1.41
C MET A 96 -0.29 -15.01 2.04
N LYS A 97 -1.28 -15.49 1.28
CA LYS A 97 -2.27 -16.48 1.74
C LYS A 97 -1.62 -17.78 2.19
N VAL A 98 -0.59 -18.26 1.49
CA VAL A 98 0.13 -19.48 1.86
C VAL A 98 0.76 -19.38 3.24
N PHE A 99 1.32 -18.22 3.60
CA PHE A 99 1.82 -18.00 4.96
C PHE A 99 0.68 -17.80 5.95
N GLU A 100 -0.35 -17.03 5.59
CA GLU A 100 -1.50 -16.74 6.46
C GLU A 100 -2.25 -18.01 6.91
N GLU A 101 -2.43 -18.96 5.99
CA GLU A 101 -3.12 -20.24 6.22
C GLU A 101 -2.21 -21.32 6.84
N SER A 102 -0.91 -21.05 6.95
CA SER A 102 0.04 -22.00 7.52
C SER A 102 0.03 -22.00 9.07
N ASN A 103 0.40 -23.15 9.65
CA ASN A 103 0.55 -23.34 11.10
C ASN A 103 2.02 -23.19 11.57
N ILE A 104 2.86 -22.45 10.85
CA ILE A 104 4.27 -22.25 11.22
C ILE A 104 4.39 -21.36 12.48
N LYS A 105 5.39 -21.64 13.33
CA LYS A 105 5.56 -20.93 14.63
C LYS A 105 5.79 -19.42 14.47
N ASP A 106 6.45 -19.01 13.38
CA ASP A 106 6.87 -17.63 13.14
C ASP A 106 6.06 -16.95 12.03
N LYS A 107 4.79 -17.34 11.87
CA LYS A 107 3.88 -16.87 10.80
C LYS A 107 3.88 -15.35 10.65
N ARG A 108 3.79 -14.63 11.78
CA ARG A 108 3.77 -13.18 11.82
C ARG A 108 5.07 -12.58 11.30
N GLN A 109 6.21 -13.07 11.78
CA GLN A 109 7.52 -12.59 11.37
C GLN A 109 7.75 -12.84 9.88
N GLN A 110 7.28 -13.97 9.33
CA GLN A 110 7.38 -14.25 7.89
C GLN A 110 6.55 -13.27 7.06
N ILE A 111 5.30 -13.01 7.46
CA ILE A 111 4.45 -12.03 6.77
C ILE A 111 5.02 -10.60 6.87
N GLU A 112 5.51 -10.21 8.05
CA GLU A 112 6.16 -8.91 8.24
C GLU A 112 7.43 -8.80 7.39
N SER A 113 8.22 -9.89 7.26
CA SER A 113 9.39 -9.96 6.38
C SER A 113 9.01 -9.78 4.92
N ILE A 114 7.97 -10.46 4.42
CA ILE A 114 7.46 -10.28 3.05
C ILE A 114 7.07 -8.82 2.81
N CYS A 115 6.39 -8.20 3.77
CA CYS A 115 6.02 -6.78 3.68
C CYS A 115 7.27 -5.88 3.59
N HIS A 116 8.29 -6.15 4.39
CA HIS A 116 9.55 -5.40 4.35
C HIS A 116 10.29 -5.54 3.00
N GLU A 117 10.31 -6.74 2.42
CA GLU A 117 10.89 -6.98 1.09
C GLU A 117 10.18 -6.18 -0.02
N PHE A 118 8.85 -6.07 0.06
CA PHE A 118 8.08 -5.25 -0.88
C PHE A 118 8.22 -3.75 -0.65
N ILE A 119 8.31 -3.33 0.61
CA ILE A 119 8.52 -1.93 1.01
C ILE A 119 9.93 -1.47 0.67
N GLU A 120 10.90 -2.39 0.54
CA GLU A 120 12.26 -2.09 0.16
C GLU A 120 12.30 -1.19 -1.09
N LYS A 121 12.96 -0.03 -0.97
CA LYS A 121 13.06 1.03 -2.00
C LYS A 121 11.75 1.77 -2.31
N GLY A 122 10.62 1.35 -1.74
CA GLY A 122 9.30 1.96 -1.94
C GLY A 122 9.29 3.45 -1.58
N GLU A 123 9.96 3.84 -0.49
CA GLU A 123 10.04 5.25 -0.06
C GLU A 123 10.53 6.18 -1.17
N MET A 124 11.64 5.82 -1.84
CA MET A 124 12.22 6.64 -2.89
C MET A 124 11.21 6.89 -4.02
N PHE A 125 10.50 5.85 -4.46
CA PHE A 125 9.55 5.93 -5.57
C PHE A 125 8.21 6.58 -5.19
N VAL A 126 7.78 6.46 -3.94
CA VAL A 126 6.59 7.15 -3.41
C VAL A 126 6.87 8.64 -3.27
N LEU A 127 8.03 9.01 -2.73
CA LEU A 127 8.39 10.40 -2.43
C LEU A 127 8.90 11.19 -3.65
N GLN A 128 9.53 10.54 -4.62
CA GLN A 128 9.92 11.14 -5.91
C GLN A 128 8.76 11.11 -6.90
N THR A 129 7.76 11.96 -6.67
CA THR A 129 6.51 12.00 -7.44
C THR A 129 6.71 12.16 -8.95
N GLU A 130 7.82 12.76 -9.39
CA GLU A 130 8.22 12.90 -10.78
C GLU A 130 8.47 11.58 -11.52
N LEU A 131 8.72 10.48 -10.79
CA LEU A 131 8.79 9.14 -11.37
C LEU A 131 7.39 8.62 -11.78
N GLY A 132 6.32 9.17 -11.20
CA GLY A 132 4.94 8.78 -11.48
C GLY A 132 4.61 7.35 -11.04
N LEU A 133 5.15 6.93 -9.90
CA LEU A 133 4.90 5.62 -9.29
C LEU A 133 4.16 5.71 -7.95
N THR A 134 3.92 6.91 -7.42
CA THR A 134 3.31 7.14 -6.11
C THR A 134 1.96 6.41 -5.95
N ASP A 135 0.99 6.69 -6.82
CA ASP A 135 -0.35 6.11 -6.76
C ASP A 135 -0.31 4.58 -6.94
N ARG A 136 0.48 4.08 -7.91
CA ARG A 136 0.68 2.65 -8.14
C ARG A 136 1.21 1.93 -6.92
N LEU A 137 2.25 2.46 -6.28
CA LEU A 137 2.84 1.81 -5.10
C LEU A 137 1.89 1.80 -3.93
N LEU A 138 1.14 2.89 -3.72
CA LEU A 138 0.12 2.92 -2.69
C LEU A 138 -1.02 1.93 -2.98
N ALA A 139 -1.48 1.82 -4.23
CA ALA A 139 -2.46 0.80 -4.61
C ALA A 139 -1.92 -0.63 -4.39
N PHE A 140 -0.64 -0.86 -4.67
CA PHE A 140 0.03 -2.13 -4.39
C PHE A 140 0.08 -2.44 -2.88
N PHE A 141 0.40 -1.46 -2.04
CA PHE A 141 0.39 -1.65 -0.59
C PHE A 141 -1.03 -1.91 -0.03
N GLU A 142 -2.07 -1.37 -0.67
CA GLU A 142 -3.45 -1.72 -0.35
C GLU A 142 -3.78 -3.20 -0.66
N ILE A 143 -3.21 -3.77 -1.74
CA ILE A 143 -3.32 -5.20 -2.03
C ILE A 143 -2.67 -6.05 -0.93
N LEU A 144 -1.50 -5.64 -0.43
CA LEU A 144 -0.84 -6.31 0.69
C LEU A 144 -1.71 -6.30 1.95
N LEU A 145 -2.32 -5.15 2.29
CA LEU A 145 -3.25 -5.01 3.41
C LEU A 145 -4.46 -5.96 3.30
N ARG A 146 -5.04 -6.06 2.10
CA ARG A 146 -6.18 -6.94 1.84
C ARG A 146 -5.81 -8.43 1.85
N SER A 147 -4.52 -8.76 1.71
CA SER A 147 -4.05 -10.14 1.63
C SER A 147 -3.74 -10.74 3.01
N SER A 148 -3.44 -9.93 4.04
CA SER A 148 -3.27 -10.40 5.41
C SER A 148 -3.39 -9.25 6.41
N ASP A 149 -4.20 -9.45 7.47
CA ASP A 149 -4.32 -8.50 8.58
C ASP A 149 -2.98 -8.26 9.29
N LEU A 150 -2.07 -9.24 9.28
CA LEU A 150 -0.76 -9.16 9.91
C LEU A 150 0.19 -8.18 9.21
N SER A 151 -0.08 -7.83 7.95
CA SER A 151 0.67 -6.81 7.20
C SER A 151 0.41 -5.38 7.71
N SER A 152 -0.72 -5.16 8.40
CA SER A 152 -1.27 -3.83 8.70
C SER A 152 -0.25 -2.91 9.36
N SER A 153 0.38 -3.38 10.44
CA SER A 153 1.32 -2.53 11.20
C SER A 153 2.49 -2.08 10.34
N VAL A 154 3.07 -2.97 9.54
CA VAL A 154 4.26 -2.67 8.73
C VAL A 154 3.90 -1.73 7.58
N VAL A 155 2.82 -2.03 6.86
CA VAL A 155 2.39 -1.23 5.70
C VAL A 155 1.97 0.17 6.14
N PHE A 156 1.09 0.28 7.12
CA PHE A 156 0.58 1.58 7.54
C PHE A 156 1.66 2.49 8.14
N GLU A 157 2.60 1.96 8.93
CA GLU A 157 3.68 2.77 9.51
C GLU A 157 4.53 3.44 8.44
N ASN A 158 4.85 2.72 7.35
CA ASN A 158 5.60 3.25 6.23
C ASN A 158 4.76 4.24 5.41
N VAL A 159 3.54 3.82 5.01
CA VAL A 159 2.68 4.64 4.16
C VAL A 159 2.28 5.94 4.85
N PHE A 160 1.91 5.93 6.12
CA PHE A 160 1.55 7.16 6.84
C PHE A 160 2.75 8.10 6.98
N SER A 161 3.95 7.57 7.19
CA SER A 161 5.18 8.36 7.21
C SER A 161 5.43 9.06 5.86
N TRP A 162 5.27 8.33 4.76
CA TRP A 162 5.46 8.88 3.42
C TRP A 162 4.38 9.91 3.06
N LEU A 163 3.11 9.62 3.35
CA LEU A 163 2.01 10.55 3.12
C LEU A 163 2.18 11.83 3.94
N LEU A 164 2.65 11.73 5.18
CA LEU A 164 2.98 12.91 5.99
C LEU A 164 4.07 13.76 5.33
N SER A 165 5.08 13.13 4.74
CA SER A 165 6.18 13.81 4.03
C SER A 165 5.71 14.49 2.74
N LEU A 166 4.89 13.80 1.94
CA LEU A 166 4.24 14.37 0.75
C LEU A 166 3.36 15.58 1.11
N CYS A 167 2.55 15.46 2.17
CA CYS A 167 1.64 16.53 2.59
C CYS A 167 2.36 17.74 3.20
N LYS A 168 3.56 17.58 3.77
CA LYS A 168 4.42 18.71 4.17
C LYS A 168 5.07 19.39 2.95
N GLY A 169 5.16 18.67 1.84
CA GLY A 169 5.82 19.10 0.62
C GLY A 169 7.32 19.30 0.82
N ASP A 170 7.93 18.49 1.69
CA ASP A 170 9.37 18.49 1.97
C ASP A 170 10.16 17.80 0.84
N THR A 171 9.47 17.04 -0.02
CA THR A 171 10.03 16.28 -1.14
C THR A 171 10.04 17.04 -2.46
N ALA A 172 9.39 18.20 -2.53
CA ALA A 172 9.25 18.96 -3.76
C ALA A 172 10.55 19.71 -4.12
N SER A 173 11.02 19.51 -5.34
CA SER A 173 12.22 20.16 -5.89
C SER A 173 12.04 21.65 -6.19
N SER A 174 10.80 22.13 -6.34
CA SER A 174 10.48 23.54 -6.57
C SER A 174 9.18 23.96 -5.88
N SER A 175 8.98 25.26 -5.69
CA SER A 175 7.75 25.81 -5.08
C SER A 175 6.49 25.53 -5.92
N ALA A 176 6.60 25.56 -7.26
CA ALA A 176 5.51 25.21 -8.16
C ALA A 176 5.10 23.73 -8.00
N ASN A 177 6.09 22.83 -7.97
CA ASN A 177 5.88 21.41 -7.74
C ASN A 177 5.27 21.14 -6.34
N LYS A 178 5.62 21.96 -5.34
CA LYS A 178 5.11 21.80 -3.97
C LYS A 178 3.58 21.86 -3.87
N TYR A 179 2.92 22.74 -4.64
CA TYR A 179 1.46 22.83 -4.59
C TYR A 179 0.79 21.53 -5.06
N GLU A 180 1.26 20.98 -6.18
CA GLU A 180 0.74 19.75 -6.79
C GLU A 180 1.04 18.53 -5.92
N VAL A 181 2.29 18.39 -5.44
CA VAL A 181 2.70 17.32 -4.52
C VAL A 181 1.85 17.30 -3.26
N VAL A 182 1.65 18.46 -2.62
CA VAL A 182 0.85 18.56 -1.40
C VAL A 182 -0.61 18.21 -1.68
N ASN A 183 -1.20 18.71 -2.78
CA ASN A 183 -2.59 18.39 -3.11
C ASN A 183 -2.79 16.91 -3.44
N SER A 184 -1.86 16.29 -4.18
CA SER A 184 -1.90 14.85 -4.46
C SER A 184 -1.74 14.04 -3.17
N GLY A 185 -0.76 14.40 -2.33
CA GLY A 185 -0.55 13.78 -1.02
C GLY A 185 -1.79 13.85 -0.12
N LEU A 186 -2.51 14.98 -0.13
CA LEU A 186 -3.76 15.13 0.64
C LEU A 186 -4.91 14.26 0.09
N ARG A 187 -5.01 14.06 -1.23
CA ARG A 187 -5.99 13.11 -1.82
C ARG A 187 -5.70 11.69 -1.36
N LEU A 188 -4.44 11.28 -1.45
CA LEU A 188 -3.97 9.97 -1.03
C LEU A 188 -4.17 9.77 0.48
N LEU A 189 -3.89 10.79 1.29
CA LEU A 189 -4.15 10.74 2.73
C LEU A 189 -5.63 10.52 3.05
N CYS A 190 -6.55 11.19 2.36
CA CYS A 190 -7.99 10.95 2.52
C CYS A 190 -8.37 9.48 2.29
N HIS A 191 -7.87 8.89 1.20
CA HIS A 191 -8.11 7.48 0.87
C HIS A 191 -7.57 6.55 1.96
N TRP A 192 -6.33 6.77 2.38
CA TRP A 192 -5.65 5.94 3.37
C TRP A 192 -6.22 6.08 4.80
N ILE A 193 -6.85 7.21 5.12
CA ILE A 193 -7.64 7.37 6.34
C ILE A 193 -8.89 6.48 6.30
N ASP A 194 -9.59 6.42 5.16
CA ASP A 194 -10.77 5.56 5.01
C ASP A 194 -10.39 4.08 5.18
N ILE A 195 -9.31 3.63 4.52
CA ILE A 195 -8.78 2.26 4.67
C ILE A 195 -8.45 1.96 6.14
N ALA A 196 -7.76 2.86 6.84
CA ALA A 196 -7.44 2.67 8.26
C ALA A 196 -8.70 2.59 9.14
N GLY A 197 -9.75 3.32 8.77
CA GLY A 197 -11.08 3.23 9.36
C GLY A 197 -11.72 1.86 9.17
N ASP A 198 -11.78 1.40 7.93
CA ASP A 198 -12.38 0.12 7.53
C ASP A 198 -11.67 -1.08 8.17
N LEU A 199 -10.33 -1.03 8.22
CA LEU A 199 -9.48 -2.04 8.87
C LEU A 199 -9.33 -1.84 10.39
N LYS A 200 -10.07 -0.90 11.00
CA LYS A 200 -10.11 -0.65 12.45
C LYS A 200 -8.74 -0.44 13.11
N GLN A 201 -7.85 0.34 12.48
CA GLN A 201 -6.46 0.51 12.89
C GLN A 201 -6.29 1.52 14.05
N VAL A 202 -6.91 1.23 15.21
CA VAL A 202 -6.99 2.14 16.37
C VAL A 202 -5.61 2.54 16.90
N ALA A 203 -4.69 1.59 17.06
CA ALA A 203 -3.37 1.83 17.64
C ALA A 203 -2.51 2.75 16.75
N LEU A 204 -2.54 2.50 15.45
CA LEU A 204 -1.84 3.29 14.44
C LEU A 204 -2.39 4.72 14.38
N LEU A 205 -3.72 4.88 14.33
CA LEU A 205 -4.34 6.20 14.35
C LEU A 205 -4.01 6.95 15.64
N ARG A 206 -3.99 6.27 16.80
CA ARG A 206 -3.55 6.87 18.07
C ARG A 206 -2.11 7.39 18.00
N LYS A 207 -1.23 6.74 17.25
CA LYS A 207 0.16 7.17 17.05
C LYS A 207 0.27 8.39 16.12
N HIS A 208 -0.48 8.40 15.01
CA HIS A 208 -0.25 9.34 13.90
C HIS A 208 -1.22 10.53 13.85
N HIS A 209 -2.41 10.47 14.46
CA HIS A 209 -3.44 11.51 14.33
C HIS A 209 -2.94 12.91 14.72
N ASN A 210 -2.11 13.04 15.75
CA ASN A 210 -1.59 14.35 16.16
C ASN A 210 -0.71 14.98 15.09
N SER A 211 0.21 14.21 14.51
CA SER A 211 1.10 14.66 13.43
C SER A 211 0.33 15.07 12.18
N PHE A 212 -0.71 14.32 11.82
CA PHE A 212 -1.58 14.69 10.70
C PHE A 212 -2.36 15.96 10.99
N ILE A 213 -2.97 16.11 12.17
CA ILE A 213 -3.73 17.32 12.51
C ILE A 213 -2.81 18.55 12.50
N GLU A 214 -1.61 18.45 13.10
CA GLU A 214 -0.63 19.55 13.09
C GLU A 214 -0.17 19.92 11.68
N MET A 215 -0.04 18.93 10.79
CA MET A 215 0.26 19.18 9.37
C MET A 215 -0.94 19.86 8.68
N LEU A 216 -2.15 19.35 8.88
CA LEU A 216 -3.37 19.87 8.26
C LEU A 216 -3.72 21.28 8.74
N ASP A 217 -3.39 21.64 9.99
CA ASP A 217 -3.62 22.98 10.55
C ASP A 217 -2.80 24.08 9.86
N LYS A 218 -1.76 23.72 9.09
CA LYS A 218 -0.97 24.66 8.27
C LYS A 218 -1.63 25.00 6.93
N TYR A 219 -2.69 24.29 6.56
CA TYR A 219 -3.36 24.44 5.28
C TYR A 219 -4.83 24.85 5.46
N ASP A 220 -5.25 25.86 4.71
CA ASP A 220 -6.65 26.31 4.65
C ASP A 220 -7.32 25.96 3.31
N ARG A 221 -6.83 24.90 2.66
CA ARG A 221 -7.37 24.41 1.38
C ARG A 221 -8.56 23.51 1.64
N GLU A 222 -9.55 23.52 0.74
CA GLU A 222 -10.73 22.63 0.80
C GLU A 222 -10.34 21.16 1.01
N ILE A 223 -9.35 20.67 0.27
CA ILE A 223 -8.90 19.28 0.42
C ILE A 223 -8.23 18.98 1.78
N ALA A 224 -7.54 19.97 2.38
CA ALA A 224 -6.99 19.81 3.72
C ALA A 224 -8.11 19.80 4.79
N GLN A 225 -9.16 20.59 4.59
CA GLN A 225 -10.35 20.56 5.43
C GLN A 225 -11.09 19.21 5.32
N LEU A 226 -11.21 18.65 4.11
CA LEU A 226 -11.76 17.31 3.87
C LEU A 226 -10.93 16.22 4.58
N ALA A 227 -9.61 16.24 4.40
CA ALA A 227 -8.71 15.29 5.06
C ALA A 227 -8.81 15.39 6.59
N ARG A 228 -8.92 16.62 7.14
CA ARG A 228 -9.11 16.85 8.57
C ARG A 228 -10.45 16.29 9.04
N TYR A 229 -11.54 16.55 8.33
CA TYR A 229 -12.85 16.00 8.63
C TYR A 229 -12.82 14.47 8.69
N LYS A 230 -12.31 13.81 7.64
CA LYS A 230 -12.20 12.34 7.57
C LYS A 230 -11.38 11.77 8.72
N LEU A 231 -10.21 12.36 9.00
CA LEU A 231 -9.35 11.90 10.09
C LEU A 231 -10.08 11.95 11.44
N LEU A 232 -10.74 13.08 11.73
CA LEU A 232 -11.48 13.27 12.97
C LEU A 232 -12.68 12.31 13.05
N GLU A 233 -13.43 12.15 11.97
CA GLU A 233 -14.57 11.25 11.88
C GLU A 233 -14.14 9.80 12.16
N VAL A 234 -13.10 9.30 11.49
CA VAL A 234 -12.58 7.94 11.69
C VAL A 234 -12.06 7.76 13.12
N CYS A 235 -11.32 8.73 13.64
CA CYS A 235 -10.80 8.68 15.01
C CYS A 235 -11.93 8.65 16.07
N ILE A 236 -13.02 9.40 15.86
CA ILE A 236 -14.21 9.36 16.72
C ILE A 236 -14.90 7.99 16.62
N LYS A 237 -15.18 7.52 15.39
CA LYS A 237 -15.86 6.24 15.14
C LYS A 237 -15.11 5.05 15.76
N LEU A 238 -13.78 5.10 15.74
CA LEU A 238 -12.92 4.08 16.32
C LEU A 238 -12.59 4.29 17.81
N HIS A 239 -13.21 5.28 18.46
CA HIS A 239 -12.97 5.61 19.86
C HIS A 239 -11.48 5.80 20.20
N VAL A 240 -10.75 6.53 19.33
CA VAL A 240 -9.39 7.00 19.60
C VAL A 240 -9.47 8.13 20.64
N ASN A 241 -9.79 7.76 21.87
CA ASN A 241 -10.12 8.71 22.94
C ASN A 241 -8.85 9.35 23.51
N THR A 242 -8.50 10.54 23.02
CA THR A 242 -7.55 11.43 23.67
C THR A 242 -8.24 12.77 23.97
N ASN A 243 -7.96 13.36 25.14
CA ASN A 243 -8.52 14.68 25.48
C ASN A 243 -8.17 15.73 24.42
N GLY A 244 -6.97 15.64 23.83
CA GLY A 244 -6.54 16.52 22.74
C GLY A 244 -7.35 16.37 21.46
N LEU A 245 -7.82 15.15 21.11
CA LEU A 245 -8.65 14.94 19.93
C LEU A 245 -10.01 15.63 20.08
N LEU A 246 -10.66 15.51 21.23
CA LEU A 246 -11.98 16.14 21.46
C LEU A 246 -11.91 17.66 21.31
N GLU A 247 -10.87 18.29 21.85
CA GLU A 247 -10.66 19.73 21.68
C GLU A 247 -10.38 20.10 20.22
N LYS A 248 -9.57 19.32 19.50
CA LYS A 248 -9.33 19.49 18.06
C LYS A 248 -10.64 19.38 17.24
N CYS A 249 -11.53 18.44 17.58
CA CYS A 249 -12.86 18.33 16.98
C CYS A 249 -13.72 19.57 17.23
N LYS A 250 -13.78 20.06 18.46
CA LYS A 250 -14.55 21.27 18.80
C LYS A 250 -14.03 22.48 18.03
N VAL A 251 -12.71 22.66 17.96
CA VAL A 251 -12.09 23.77 17.22
C VAL A 251 -12.42 23.67 15.73
N PHE A 252 -12.33 22.46 15.14
CA PHE A 252 -12.68 22.26 13.74
C PHE A 252 -14.15 22.54 13.46
N LEU A 253 -15.08 21.98 14.23
CA LEU A 253 -16.51 22.21 14.05
C LEU A 253 -16.89 23.68 14.18
N ARG A 254 -16.29 24.39 15.15
CA ARG A 254 -16.52 25.83 15.31
C ARG A 254 -16.06 26.61 14.07
N LYS A 255 -14.85 26.34 13.59
CA LYS A 255 -14.33 26.99 12.36
C LYS A 255 -15.22 26.70 11.15
N SER A 256 -15.59 25.43 10.94
CA SER A 256 -16.44 25.04 9.81
C SER A 256 -17.82 25.69 9.89
N PHE A 257 -18.40 25.79 11.10
CA PHE A 257 -19.67 26.49 11.33
C PHE A 257 -19.55 27.98 11.03
N ASP A 258 -18.49 28.64 11.54
CA ASP A 258 -18.23 30.06 11.29
C ASP A 258 -18.06 30.34 9.78
N THR A 259 -17.36 29.47 9.04
CA THR A 259 -17.23 29.55 7.58
C THR A 259 -18.59 29.46 6.89
N VAL A 260 -19.40 28.44 7.21
CA VAL A 260 -20.73 28.24 6.63
C VAL A 260 -21.65 29.44 6.90
N CYS A 261 -21.67 29.96 8.13
CA CYS A 261 -22.42 31.17 8.46
C CYS A 261 -21.87 32.43 7.76
N SER A 262 -20.56 32.50 7.50
CA SER A 262 -19.98 33.65 6.81
C SER A 262 -20.35 33.68 5.31
N GLU A 263 -20.44 32.51 4.67
CA GLU A 263 -20.66 32.35 3.23
C GLU A 263 -22.14 32.24 2.86
N ASN A 264 -22.96 31.64 3.74
CA ASN A 264 -24.37 31.43 3.47
C ASN A 264 -25.24 32.43 4.22
N LYS A 265 -25.77 33.43 3.49
CA LYS A 265 -26.64 34.48 4.04
C LYS A 265 -27.92 33.94 4.67
N GLU A 266 -28.41 32.78 4.25
CA GLU A 266 -29.63 32.16 4.81
C GLU A 266 -29.38 31.40 6.11
N LEU A 267 -28.12 31.07 6.43
CA LEU A 267 -27.71 30.42 7.68
C LEU A 267 -27.23 31.42 8.76
N ARG A 268 -27.10 32.71 8.44
CA ARG A 268 -26.88 33.79 9.43
C ARG A 268 -28.17 34.12 10.16
#